data_AF-A0A7K4BKX6-F1
#
_entry.id   AF-A0A7K4BKX6-F1
#
_cell.length_a   1.000
_cell.length_b   1.000
_cell.length_c   1.000
_cell.angle_alpha   90.00
_cell.angle_beta   90.00
_cell.angle_gamma   90.00
#
_symmetry.space_group_name_H-M   'P 1'
#
loop_
_entity.id
_entity.type
_entity.pdbx_description
1 polymer ?
#
loop_
_entity_poly.entity_id
_entity_poly.type
_entity_poly.pdbx_seq_one_letter_code
_entity_poly.pdbx_strand_id
1 'polypeptide(L)'
;MKRCPKCGEVKPLCEFHKDKYKKDGHKSRCADCCRKDRVEWRKKNLEKALQQERECYRRNKEKYLMRSKRWQEENMERVRQLDRERYE
;
A
#
# COMPACT_ATOMS: atom_id res chain seq x y z
N MET A 1 14.41 21.50 3.11
CA MET A 1 15.30 20.31 3.21
C MET A 1 15.31 19.83 4.65
N LYS A 2 15.49 18.53 4.90
CA LYS A 2 15.52 17.92 6.23
C LYS A 2 16.50 16.76 6.27
N ARG A 3 17.29 16.63 7.35
CA ARG A 3 18.19 15.50 7.57
C ARG A 3 17.43 14.31 8.13
N CYS A 4 17.55 13.15 7.49
CA CYS A 4 17.03 11.90 8.04
C CYS A 4 17.99 11.39 9.15
N PRO A 5 17.50 11.14 10.38
CA PRO A 5 18.35 10.66 11.46
C PRO A 5 18.77 9.19 11.29
N LYS A 6 18.12 8.43 10.41
CA LYS A 6 18.44 7.01 10.17
C LYS A 6 19.53 6.81 9.12
N CYS A 7 19.40 7.45 7.95
CA CYS A 7 20.39 7.33 6.87
C CYS A 7 21.39 8.50 6.82
N GLY A 8 21.19 9.57 7.58
CA GLY A 8 22.06 10.74 7.61
C GLY A 8 21.92 11.70 6.42
N GLU A 9 21.20 11.31 5.37
CA GLU A 9 21.05 12.13 4.16
C GLU A 9 20.13 13.33 4.39
N VAL A 10 20.46 14.45 3.74
CA VAL A 10 19.61 15.65 3.67
C VAL A 10 18.73 15.54 2.43
N LYS A 11 17.42 15.41 2.63
CA LYS A 11 16.43 15.23 1.55
C LYS A 11 15.40 16.36 1.54
N PRO A 12 14.73 16.61 0.41
CA PRO A 12 13.60 17.54 0.37
C PRO A 12 12.43 17.02 1.23
N LEU A 13 11.54 17.91 1.68
CA LEU A 13 10.44 17.54 2.57
C LEU A 13 9.44 16.56 1.91
N CYS A 14 9.33 16.56 0.58
CA CYS A 14 8.51 15.59 -0.17
C CYS A 14 8.98 14.14 0.00
N GLU A 15 10.25 13.92 0.35
CA GLU A 15 10.84 12.61 0.66
C GLU A 15 10.53 12.14 2.09
N PHE A 16 9.69 12.87 2.83
CA PHE A 16 9.25 12.52 4.18
C PHE A 16 7.73 12.36 4.18
N HIS A 17 7.22 11.33 4.86
CA HIS A 17 5.79 11.17 5.01
C HIS A 17 5.19 12.27 5.88
N LYS A 18 4.00 12.75 5.50
CA LYS A 18 3.24 13.72 6.29
C LYS A 18 2.89 13.14 7.66
N ASP A 19 3.03 13.97 8.69
CA ASP A 19 2.71 13.62 10.07
C ASP A 19 2.08 14.84 10.76
N LYS A 20 0.76 14.81 10.90
CA LYS A 20 -0.02 15.92 11.47
C LYS A 20 0.31 16.24 12.93
N TYR A 21 1.00 15.33 13.61
CA TYR A 21 1.38 15.50 15.02
C TYR A 21 2.77 16.13 15.20
N LYS A 22 3.51 16.36 14.11
CA LYS A 22 4.82 17.01 14.15
C LYS A 22 4.70 18.49 13.82
N LYS A 23 5.51 19.31 14.50
CA LYS A 23 5.54 20.77 14.33
C LYS A 23 5.81 21.19 12.88
N ASP A 24 6.61 20.42 12.14
CA ASP A 24 6.95 20.64 10.73
C ASP A 24 6.06 19.85 9.76
N GLY A 25 5.05 19.15 10.25
CA GLY A 25 4.10 18.36 9.46
C GLY A 25 4.70 17.12 8.78
N HIS A 26 5.94 16.73 9.09
CA HIS A 26 6.64 15.63 8.41
C HIS A 26 7.34 14.70 9.39
N LYS A 27 7.38 13.40 9.09
CA LYS A 27 8.13 12.41 9.88
C LYS A 27 9.61 12.79 9.98
N SER A 28 10.26 12.32 11.05
CA SER A 28 11.70 12.52 11.24
C SER A 28 12.52 11.69 10.25
N ARG A 29 12.10 10.45 9.96
CA ARG A 29 12.74 9.55 8.99
C ARG A 29 12.21 9.79 7.57
N CYS A 30 13.07 9.63 6.57
CA CYS A 30 12.68 9.68 5.17
C CYS A 30 11.82 8.47 4.78
N ALA A 31 11.08 8.61 3.68
CA ALA A 31 10.18 7.60 3.13
C ALA A 31 10.93 6.29 2.81
N ASP A 32 12.14 6.37 2.27
CA ASP A 32 12.97 5.18 1.97
C ASP A 32 13.29 4.38 3.23
N CYS A 33 13.70 5.07 4.30
CA CYS A 33 14.00 4.46 5.58
C CYS A 33 12.76 3.75 6.15
N CYS A 34 11.61 4.43 6.11
CA CYS A 34 10.33 3.86 6.52
C CYS A 34 9.94 2.63 5.68
N ARG A 35 10.17 2.66 4.37
CA ARG A 35 9.88 1.54 3.45
C ARG A 35 10.77 0.33 3.77
N LYS A 36 12.08 0.55 3.96
CA LYS A 36 13.03 -0.52 4.33
C LYS A 36 12.64 -1.17 5.66
N ASP A 37 12.35 -0.37 6.68
CA ASP A 37 11.89 -0.85 7.99
C ASP A 37 10.63 -1.72 7.89
N ARG A 38 9.66 -1.29 7.06
CA ARG A 38 8.43 -2.04 6.85
C ARG A 38 8.68 -3.40 6.17
N VAL A 39 9.57 -3.44 5.18
CA VAL A 39 9.94 -4.69 4.48
C VAL A 39 10.64 -5.64 5.44
N GLU A 40 11.61 -5.16 6.21
CA GLU A 40 12.32 -5.97 7.21
C GLU A 40 11.38 -6.52 8.28
N TRP A 41 10.48 -5.69 8.80
CA TRP A 41 9.48 -6.13 9.76
C TRP A 41 8.59 -7.24 9.19
N ARG A 42 8.12 -7.09 7.93
CA ARG A 42 7.30 -8.11 7.26
C ARG A 42 8.06 -9.42 7.07
N LYS A 43 9.34 -9.37 6.69
CA LYS A 43 10.19 -10.56 6.55
C LYS A 43 10.35 -11.30 7.90
N LYS A 44 10.59 -10.56 8.98
CA LYS A 44 10.74 -11.12 10.33
C LYS A 44 9.42 -11.61 10.93
N ASN A 45 8.28 -11.06 10.51
CA ASN A 45 6.95 -11.35 11.05
C ASN A 45 5.98 -11.84 9.97
N LEU A 46 6.45 -12.73 9.08
CA LEU A 46 5.69 -13.15 7.91
C LEU A 46 4.33 -13.74 8.31
N GLU A 47 4.30 -14.63 9.30
CA GLU A 47 3.08 -15.26 9.78
C GLU A 47 2.04 -14.23 10.25
N LYS A 48 2.45 -13.31 11.15
CA LYS A 48 1.58 -12.22 11.63
C LYS A 48 1.11 -11.31 10.51
N ALA A 49 1.98 -11.02 9.54
CA ALA A 49 1.62 -10.20 8.38
C ALA A 49 0.57 -10.90 7.50
N LEU A 50 0.72 -12.20 7.26
CA LEU A 50 -0.25 -13.00 6.50
C LEU A 50 -1.59 -13.15 7.25
N GLN A 51 -1.54 -13.29 8.57
CA GLN A 51 -2.76 -13.34 9.40
C GLN A 51 -3.52 -12.01 9.32
N GLN A 52 -2.85 -10.88 9.50
CA GLN A 52 -3.47 -9.56 9.34
C GLN A 52 -4.01 -9.34 7.93
N GLU A 53 -3.29 -9.78 6.90
CA GLU A 53 -3.72 -9.66 5.50
C GLU A 53 -5.02 -10.43 5.26
N ARG A 54 -5.10 -11.68 5.75
CA ARG A 54 -6.34 -12.49 5.71
C ARG A 54 -7.48 -11.81 6.44
N GLU A 55 -7.24 -11.26 7.62
CA GLU A 55 -8.27 -10.58 8.40
C GLU A 55 -8.76 -9.30 7.71
N CYS A 56 -7.84 -8.49 7.20
CA CYS A 56 -8.15 -7.28 6.44
C CYS A 56 -8.97 -7.60 5.19
N TYR A 57 -8.61 -8.67 4.46
CA TYR A 57 -9.39 -9.14 3.32
C TYR A 57 -10.78 -9.60 3.76
N ARG A 58 -10.88 -10.45 4.78
CA ARG A 58 -12.16 -10.95 5.31
C ARG A 58 -13.10 -9.81 5.68
N ARG A 59 -12.61 -8.80 6.41
CA ARG A 59 -13.40 -7.64 6.84
C ARG A 59 -13.86 -6.76 5.67
N ASN A 60 -13.04 -6.66 4.62
CA ASN A 60 -13.35 -5.82 3.46
C ASN A 60 -13.90 -6.62 2.26
N LYS A 61 -14.15 -7.93 2.42
CA LYS A 61 -14.50 -8.85 1.34
C LYS A 61 -15.71 -8.35 0.55
N GLU A 62 -16.77 -7.95 1.25
CA GLU A 62 -18.00 -7.45 0.62
C GLU A 62 -17.75 -6.20 -0.21
N LYS A 63 -16.93 -5.26 0.30
CA LYS A 63 -16.54 -4.05 -0.43
C LYS A 63 -15.75 -4.37 -1.70
N TYR A 64 -14.86 -5.36 -1.64
CA TYR A 64 -14.11 -5.82 -2.82
C TYR A 64 -15.05 -6.47 -3.85
N LEU A 65 -15.96 -7.35 -3.41
CA LEU A 65 -16.94 -8.00 -4.28
C LEU A 65 -17.88 -6.97 -4.93
N MET A 66 -18.38 -6.01 -4.16
CA MET A 66 -19.22 -4.92 -4.67
C MET A 66 -18.48 -4.10 -5.74
N ARG A 67 -17.22 -3.72 -5.49
CA ARG A 67 -16.40 -3.00 -6.48
C ARG A 67 -16.14 -3.83 -7.73
N SER A 68 -15.88 -5.13 -7.58
CA SER A 68 -15.66 -6.05 -8.71
C SER A 68 -16.93 -6.19 -9.54
N LYS A 69 -18.08 -6.39 -8.90
CA LYS A 69 -19.38 -6.49 -9.56
C LYS A 69 -19.69 -5.22 -10.35
N ARG A 70 -19.52 -4.05 -9.73
CA ARG A 70 -19.70 -2.76 -10.39
C ARG A 70 -18.80 -2.61 -11.63
N TRP A 71 -17.52 -2.99 -11.52
CA TRP A 71 -16.61 -2.95 -12.66
C TRP A 71 -17.05 -3.88 -13.78
N GLN A 72 -17.51 -5.10 -13.47
CA GLN A 72 -18.01 -6.06 -14.45
C GLN A 72 -19.27 -5.56 -15.16
N GLU A 73 -20.19 -4.92 -14.43
CA GLU A 73 -21.41 -4.33 -14.99
C GLU A 73 -21.08 -3.15 -15.92
N GLU A 74 -20.22 -2.23 -15.47
CA GLU A 74 -19.80 -1.05 -16.25
C GLU A 74 -18.90 -1.41 -17.44
N ASN A 75 -18.22 -2.55 -17.41
CA ASN A 75 -17.22 -2.97 -18.41
C ASN A 75 -17.56 -4.34 -19.01
N MET A 76 -18.85 -4.66 -19.15
CA MET A 76 -19.32 -5.99 -19.53
C MET A 76 -18.77 -6.46 -20.90
N GLU A 77 -18.69 -5.57 -21.89
CA GLU A 77 -18.12 -5.90 -23.20
C GLU A 77 -16.61 -6.20 -23.13
N ARG A 78 -15.88 -5.42 -22.31
CA ARG A 78 -14.45 -5.63 -22.05
C ARG A 78 -14.21 -6.95 -21.32
N VAL A 79 -15.09 -7.33 -20.39
CA VAL A 79 -15.02 -8.64 -19.72
C VAL A 79 -15.15 -9.76 -20.73
N ARG A 80 -16.12 -9.67 -21.65
CA ARG A 80 -16.32 -10.67 -22.72
C ARG A 80 -15.14 -10.75 -23.67
N GLN A 81 -14.53 -9.63 -24.00
CA GLN A 81 -13.31 -9.60 -24.82
C GLN A 81 -12.14 -10.30 -24.12
N LEU A 82 -11.88 -9.97 -22.86
CA LEU A 82 -10.82 -10.60 -22.06
C LEU A 82 -11.04 -12.11 -21.87
N ASP A 83 -12.31 -12.53 -21.78
CA ASP A 83 -12.68 -13.94 -21.69
C ASP A 83 -12.34 -14.68 -22.99
N ARG A 84 -12.69 -14.11 -24.15
CA ARG A 84 -12.28 -14.64 -25.46
C ARG A 84 -10.77 -14.74 -25.60
N GLU A 85 -10.03 -13.68 -25.29
CA GLU A 85 -8.56 -13.64 -25.35
C GLU A 85 -7.86 -14.63 -24.39
N ARG A 86 -8.54 -15.06 -23.32
CA ARG A 86 -7.99 -16.02 -22.34
C ARG A 86 -8.11 -17.48 -22.80
N TYR A 87 -9.09 -17.79 -23.65
CA TYR A 87 -9.42 -19.15 -24.09
C TYR A 87 -9.14 -19.40 -25.58
N GLU A 88 -8.64 -18.39 -26.31
CA GLU A 88 -7.95 -18.52 -27.60
C GLU A 88 -6.46 -18.85 -27.40
#